data_AF-A0A2G2LPG2-F1
#
_entry.id   AF-A0A2G2LPG2-F1
#
_cell.length_a   1.000
_cell.length_b   1.000
_cell.length_c   1.000
_cell.angle_alpha   90.00
_cell.angle_beta   90.00
_cell.angle_gamma   90.00
#
_symmetry.space_group_name_H-M   'P 1'
#
loop_
_entity.id
_entity.type
_entity.pdbx_description
1 polymer ?
#
loop_
_entity_poly.entity_id
_entity_poly.type
_entity_poly.pdbx_seq_one_letter_code
_entity_poly.pdbx_strand_id
1 'polypeptide(L)'
;MNIRISWVLILLTLLSTTALAKDIPEVQLPAKLSGDNVLVLYKTFNAFSKQVADYYAEQRHIPFSQVVPVDIFRNPAQISRAKFEEIYQQITPHLTDNIKLIVITWHAPYRVECMSITSAFALGFDTKYCSHPTKKRTGCHKTANSPFFNSGSSTLWQQSSPLRLSMMLSGKTLIQAKELIDRGVAADNTHPISNAYLIRTHDAARSTRWPIFKQFSDLWGDRKDLRVQYIDDRWNKTSTQIKNKQNIMFYHTGLTHVPAIKTNHYLAGAIADHLTSTGGMGIENSGQMKAFRWLEAGVTGSYGAVVEPCNYIEKFPNPQVLIPSYLYGDSLVEAYWKSVQQPGEGLFIGEPLARPWNRTKIAFDDETLIIRSQELDPDKSYRVEAQQDESASWLKVKAKFKWRKEILHIAIPQATAQRYRVLEKK
;
A
#
# COMPACT_ATOMS: atom_id res chain seq x y z
N MET A 1 -20.43 -17.53 -78.56
CA MET A 1 -20.93 -16.74 -77.41
C MET A 1 -20.11 -17.15 -76.19
N ASN A 2 -19.15 -16.33 -75.75
CA ASN A 2 -18.70 -16.31 -74.35
C ASN A 2 -17.78 -15.12 -74.06
N ILE A 3 -18.00 -14.55 -72.89
CA ILE A 3 -17.73 -13.19 -72.43
C ILE A 3 -16.30 -13.02 -71.91
N ARG A 4 -15.73 -11.82 -72.14
CA ARG A 4 -14.49 -11.31 -71.54
C ARG A 4 -14.66 -11.11 -70.02
N ILE A 5 -13.65 -11.48 -69.23
CA ILE A 5 -13.51 -10.99 -67.85
C ILE A 5 -12.08 -10.46 -67.68
N SER A 6 -11.95 -9.13 -67.70
CA SER A 6 -10.74 -8.40 -67.32
C SER A 6 -10.78 -8.16 -65.81
N TRP A 7 -9.78 -8.66 -65.09
CA TRP A 7 -9.62 -8.43 -63.66
C TRP A 7 -8.90 -7.09 -63.45
N VAL A 8 -9.57 -6.14 -62.81
CA VAL A 8 -8.97 -4.91 -62.29
C VAL A 8 -8.63 -5.15 -60.82
N LEU A 9 -7.32 -5.20 -60.49
CA LEU A 9 -6.85 -5.15 -59.11
C LEU A 9 -6.92 -3.70 -58.61
N ILE A 10 -7.76 -3.43 -57.63
CA ILE A 10 -7.76 -2.17 -56.87
C ILE A 10 -6.88 -2.40 -55.64
N LEU A 11 -5.72 -1.74 -55.60
CA LEU A 11 -4.81 -1.72 -54.46
C LEU A 11 -5.29 -0.65 -53.47
N LEU A 12 -5.95 -1.04 -52.38
CA LEU A 12 -6.27 -0.15 -51.26
C LEU A 12 -5.07 -0.06 -50.31
N THR A 13 -4.33 1.04 -50.37
CA THR A 13 -3.31 1.39 -49.38
C THR A 13 -3.98 1.97 -48.14
N LEU A 14 -4.08 1.18 -47.07
CA LEU A 14 -4.47 1.65 -45.73
C LEU A 14 -3.27 2.41 -45.12
N LEU A 15 -3.33 3.75 -45.16
CA LEU A 15 -2.47 4.62 -44.34
C LEU A 15 -2.96 4.56 -42.89
N SER A 16 -2.38 3.67 -42.09
CA SER A 16 -2.54 3.68 -40.63
C SER A 16 -1.74 4.84 -40.05
N THR A 17 -2.38 5.97 -39.77
CA THR A 17 -1.81 7.05 -38.96
C THR A 17 -1.72 6.58 -37.51
N THR A 18 -0.55 6.10 -37.10
CA THR A 18 -0.22 5.94 -35.68
C THR A 18 -0.03 7.34 -35.09
N ALA A 19 -1.10 7.94 -34.56
CA ALA A 19 -0.94 9.08 -33.66
C ALA A 19 -0.15 8.57 -32.43
N LEU A 20 1.10 9.01 -32.27
CA LEU A 20 1.83 8.78 -31.04
C LEU A 20 1.04 9.47 -29.92
N ALA A 21 0.38 8.68 -29.07
CA ALA A 21 -0.20 9.20 -27.85
C ALA A 21 0.93 9.80 -27.02
N LYS A 22 0.80 11.06 -26.63
CA LYS A 22 1.78 11.71 -25.77
C LYS A 22 1.70 11.07 -24.39
N ASP A 23 2.81 10.54 -23.91
CA ASP A 23 2.88 9.93 -22.59
C ASP A 23 2.51 10.96 -21.52
N ILE A 24 1.67 10.54 -20.57
CA ILE A 24 1.27 11.38 -19.44
C ILE A 24 2.49 11.52 -18.52
N PRO A 25 2.95 12.75 -18.23
CA PRO A 25 4.13 12.95 -17.39
C PRO A 25 3.85 12.57 -15.93
N GLU A 26 4.91 12.30 -15.18
CA GLU A 26 4.82 12.13 -13.72
C GLU A 26 4.43 13.48 -13.09
N VAL A 27 3.43 13.47 -12.21
CA VAL A 27 3.01 14.66 -11.46
C VAL A 27 3.07 14.36 -9.97
N GLN A 28 3.97 15.06 -9.28
CA GLN A 28 4.08 15.02 -7.84
C GLN A 28 3.18 16.10 -7.22
N LEU A 29 2.40 15.71 -6.22
CA LEU A 29 1.61 16.63 -5.42
C LEU A 29 2.25 16.83 -4.05
N PRO A 30 2.07 18.00 -3.40
CA PRO A 30 2.48 18.16 -2.02
C PRO A 30 1.69 17.19 -1.14
N ALA A 31 2.30 16.79 -0.02
CA ALA A 31 1.69 15.93 0.98
C ALA A 31 1.15 14.58 0.45
N LYS A 32 1.78 14.02 -0.59
CA LYS A 32 1.42 12.72 -1.16
C LYS A 32 2.64 11.81 -1.28
N LEU A 33 2.51 10.57 -0.77
CA LEU A 33 3.62 9.62 -0.85
C LEU A 33 3.90 9.23 -2.31
N SER A 34 5.18 9.33 -2.66
CA SER A 34 5.80 8.91 -3.91
C SER A 34 7.15 8.23 -3.60
N GLY A 35 7.85 7.73 -4.63
CA GLY A 35 9.18 7.13 -4.47
C GLY A 35 10.19 8.05 -3.76
N ASP A 36 10.09 9.36 -3.97
CA ASP A 36 10.94 10.37 -3.33
C ASP A 36 10.81 10.39 -1.79
N ASN A 37 9.74 9.83 -1.22
CA ASN A 37 9.50 9.83 0.22
C ASN A 37 9.89 8.51 0.90
N VAL A 38 10.48 7.56 0.16
CA VAL A 38 10.68 6.18 0.61
C VAL A 38 12.14 5.86 0.84
N LEU A 39 12.48 5.42 2.06
CA LEU A 39 13.74 4.74 2.33
C LEU A 39 13.54 3.23 2.19
N VAL A 40 14.23 2.59 1.26
CA VAL A 40 14.19 1.14 1.04
C VAL A 40 15.37 0.50 1.73
N LEU A 41 15.11 -0.45 2.62
CA LEU A 41 16.13 -1.20 3.34
C LEU A 41 16.30 -2.58 2.71
N TYR A 42 17.54 -3.02 2.55
CA TYR A 42 17.90 -4.39 2.19
C TYR A 42 19.01 -4.94 3.09
N LYS A 43 19.15 -6.26 3.20
CA LYS A 43 20.24 -6.86 4.00
C LYS A 43 21.53 -6.98 3.20
N THR A 44 22.64 -6.49 3.76
CA THR A 44 23.98 -6.46 3.12
C THR A 44 24.38 -7.82 2.53
N PHE A 45 24.20 -8.90 3.28
CA PHE A 45 24.62 -10.27 2.89
C PHE A 45 23.46 -11.13 2.39
N ASN A 46 22.49 -10.55 1.68
CA ASN A 46 21.34 -11.27 1.16
C ASN A 46 20.95 -10.78 -0.25
N ALA A 47 21.39 -11.52 -1.27
CA ALA A 47 21.13 -11.18 -2.68
C ALA A 47 19.62 -11.07 -2.99
N PHE A 48 18.79 -11.94 -2.41
CA PHE A 48 17.34 -11.88 -2.58
C PHE A 48 16.75 -10.54 -2.11
N SER A 49 17.09 -10.10 -0.89
CA SER A 49 16.61 -8.83 -0.34
C SER A 49 17.09 -7.65 -1.18
N LYS A 50 18.35 -7.65 -1.62
CA LYS A 50 18.87 -6.60 -2.49
C LYS A 50 18.12 -6.55 -3.82
N GLN A 51 17.89 -7.70 -4.47
CA GLN A 51 17.17 -7.77 -5.74
C GLN A 51 15.72 -7.30 -5.63
N VAL A 52 15.04 -7.57 -4.51
CA VAL A 52 13.70 -7.02 -4.25
C VAL A 52 13.76 -5.50 -4.05
N ALA A 53 14.74 -4.98 -3.33
CA ALA A 53 14.92 -3.55 -3.14
C ALA A 53 15.23 -2.80 -4.44
N ASP A 54 16.16 -3.31 -5.23
CA ASP A 54 16.54 -2.71 -6.52
C ASP A 54 15.33 -2.67 -7.46
N TYR A 55 14.59 -3.78 -7.57
CA TYR A 55 13.41 -3.85 -8.44
C TYR A 55 12.29 -2.92 -7.94
N TYR A 56 12.05 -2.87 -6.64
CA TYR A 56 11.06 -1.96 -6.08
C TYR A 56 11.44 -0.49 -6.32
N ALA A 57 12.72 -0.16 -6.16
CA ALA A 57 13.23 1.18 -6.40
C ALA A 57 13.07 1.60 -7.87
N GLU A 58 13.38 0.70 -8.81
CA GLU A 58 13.14 0.90 -10.24
C GLU A 58 11.66 1.17 -10.52
N GLN A 59 10.75 0.28 -10.09
CA GLN A 59 9.32 0.38 -10.40
C GLN A 59 8.63 1.60 -9.77
N ARG A 60 9.16 2.12 -8.66
CA ARG A 60 8.61 3.29 -7.95
C ARG A 60 9.42 4.56 -8.14
N HIS A 61 10.42 4.57 -9.02
CA HIS A 61 11.33 5.70 -9.26
C HIS A 61 11.93 6.23 -7.94
N ILE A 62 12.37 5.32 -7.07
CA ILE A 62 12.98 5.67 -5.78
C ILE A 62 14.45 6.04 -6.04
N PRO A 63 14.91 7.23 -5.60
CA PRO A 63 16.30 7.62 -5.74
C PRO A 63 17.28 6.58 -5.18
N PHE A 64 18.37 6.31 -5.90
CA PHE A 64 19.38 5.32 -5.47
C PHE A 64 19.96 5.61 -4.07
N SER A 65 20.09 6.89 -3.71
CA SER A 65 20.54 7.33 -2.38
C SER A 65 19.59 6.93 -1.23
N GLN A 66 18.37 6.49 -1.56
CA GLN A 66 17.36 6.03 -0.63
C GLN A 66 17.26 4.49 -0.57
N VAL A 67 18.17 3.76 -1.22
CA VAL A 67 18.26 2.29 -1.15
C VAL A 67 19.46 1.91 -0.27
N VAL A 68 19.20 1.56 0.99
CA VAL A 68 20.22 1.49 2.04
C VAL A 68 20.43 0.06 2.56
N PRO A 69 21.68 -0.42 2.63
CA PRO A 69 21.99 -1.71 3.26
C PRO A 69 21.87 -1.63 4.79
N VAL A 70 21.47 -2.75 5.40
CA VAL A 70 21.53 -2.94 6.85
C VAL A 70 22.20 -4.27 7.22
N ASP A 71 22.92 -4.25 8.34
CA ASP A 71 23.71 -5.41 8.77
C ASP A 71 22.90 -6.37 9.63
N ILE A 72 22.13 -7.21 8.94
CA ILE A 72 21.40 -8.34 9.54
C ILE A 72 21.96 -9.64 8.96
N PHE A 73 22.61 -10.44 9.80
CA PHE A 73 23.14 -11.73 9.38
C PHE A 73 22.03 -12.79 9.29
N ARG A 74 22.00 -13.55 8.19
CA ARG A 74 21.03 -14.63 7.91
C ARG A 74 19.57 -14.15 7.98
N ASN A 75 18.67 -15.01 8.43
CA ASN A 75 17.21 -14.84 8.46
C ASN A 75 16.66 -15.19 9.86
N PRO A 76 17.14 -14.57 10.96
CA PRO A 76 16.59 -14.84 12.28
C PRO A 76 15.12 -14.42 12.31
N ALA A 77 14.27 -15.11 13.06
CA ALA A 77 12.86 -14.72 13.23
C ALA A 77 12.72 -13.35 13.93
N GLN A 78 13.62 -13.06 14.86
CA GLN A 78 13.64 -11.83 15.66
C GLN A 78 15.08 -11.31 15.83
N ILE A 79 15.22 -10.00 16.07
CA ILE A 79 16.45 -9.37 16.55
C ILE A 79 16.23 -8.79 17.96
N SER A 80 17.33 -8.54 18.68
CA SER A 80 17.30 -7.86 19.98
C SER A 80 17.06 -6.36 19.81
N ARG A 81 16.65 -5.70 20.89
CA ARG A 81 16.55 -4.23 20.94
C ARG A 81 17.89 -3.57 20.60
N ALA A 82 18.98 -4.04 21.20
CA ALA A 82 20.32 -3.50 20.93
C ALA A 82 20.68 -3.58 19.44
N LYS A 83 20.39 -4.72 18.79
CA LYS A 83 20.64 -4.86 17.36
C LYS A 83 19.75 -3.95 16.51
N PHE A 84 18.49 -3.74 16.92
CA PHE A 84 17.62 -2.78 16.25
C PHE A 84 18.13 -1.34 16.40
N GLU A 85 18.60 -0.95 17.58
CA GLU A 85 19.19 0.37 17.83
C GLU A 85 20.44 0.61 16.98
N GLU A 86 21.33 -0.38 16.83
CA GLU A 86 22.46 -0.34 15.89
C GLU A 86 21.99 -0.07 14.44
N ILE A 87 20.98 -0.82 13.97
CA ILE A 87 20.43 -0.67 12.61
C ILE A 87 19.78 0.72 12.45
N TYR A 88 19.05 1.19 13.47
CA TYR A 88 18.41 2.49 13.41
C TYR A 88 19.44 3.63 13.35
N GLN A 89 20.54 3.52 14.11
CA GLN A 89 21.68 4.44 14.04
C GLN A 89 22.33 4.41 12.64
N GLN A 90 22.50 3.23 12.04
CA GLN A 90 23.04 3.08 10.68
C GLN A 90 22.20 3.84 9.64
N ILE A 91 20.87 3.79 9.72
CA ILE A 91 20.00 4.43 8.72
C ILE A 91 19.69 5.91 9.03
N THR A 92 19.97 6.38 10.25
CA THR A 92 19.61 7.74 10.70
C THR A 92 20.10 8.85 9.76
N PRO A 93 21.33 8.82 9.19
CA PRO A 93 21.79 9.83 8.23
C PRO A 93 20.92 9.94 6.96
N HIS A 94 20.17 8.88 6.61
CA HIS A 94 19.28 8.85 5.46
C HIS A 94 17.83 9.25 5.79
N LEU A 95 17.48 9.34 7.08
CA LEU A 95 16.14 9.71 7.54
C LEU A 95 15.93 11.23 7.52
N THR A 96 15.98 11.83 6.33
CA THR A 96 15.68 13.26 6.16
C THR A 96 14.21 13.59 6.44
N ASP A 97 13.87 14.88 6.53
CA ASP A 97 12.48 15.33 6.69
C ASP A 97 11.58 14.91 5.53
N ASN A 98 12.15 14.65 4.34
CA ASN A 98 11.42 14.21 3.16
C ASN A 98 11.05 12.71 3.20
N ILE A 99 11.80 11.90 3.97
CA ILE A 99 11.53 10.46 4.12
C ILE A 99 10.39 10.26 5.09
N LYS A 100 9.28 9.72 4.58
CA LYS A 100 8.03 9.46 5.31
C LYS A 100 7.70 7.98 5.45
N LEU A 101 8.34 7.12 4.65
CA LEU A 101 8.08 5.69 4.61
C LEU A 101 9.41 4.90 4.64
N ILE A 102 9.48 3.87 5.48
CA ILE A 102 10.55 2.87 5.49
C ILE A 102 10.02 1.55 4.94
N VAL A 103 10.59 1.06 3.83
CA VAL A 103 10.22 -0.22 3.21
C VAL A 103 11.27 -1.27 3.51
N ILE A 104 10.82 -2.41 4.02
CA ILE A 104 11.67 -3.52 4.44
C ILE A 104 11.58 -4.66 3.41
N THR A 105 12.69 -4.99 2.72
CA THR A 105 12.65 -5.88 1.55
C THR A 105 13.05 -7.33 1.83
N TRP A 106 12.86 -7.79 3.07
CA TRP A 106 13.11 -9.16 3.50
C TRP A 106 11.92 -9.71 4.30
N HIS A 107 11.77 -11.03 4.38
CA HIS A 107 10.71 -11.68 5.16
C HIS A 107 11.12 -12.05 6.61
N ALA A 108 12.43 -12.01 6.92
CA ALA A 108 12.96 -12.27 8.26
C ALA A 108 14.24 -11.45 8.50
N PRO A 109 14.39 -10.79 9.67
CA PRO A 109 13.49 -10.80 10.83
C PRO A 109 12.18 -10.03 10.61
N TYR A 110 11.13 -10.50 11.28
CA TYR A 110 9.81 -9.86 11.33
C TYR A 110 9.47 -9.29 12.71
N ARG A 111 10.42 -9.42 13.67
CA ARG A 111 10.28 -8.96 15.06
C ARG A 111 11.52 -8.24 15.57
N VAL A 112 11.29 -7.26 16.43
CA VAL A 112 12.26 -6.72 17.38
C VAL A 112 11.75 -7.08 18.75
N GLU A 113 12.32 -8.09 19.39
CA GLU A 113 11.83 -8.68 20.64
C GLU A 113 10.30 -8.92 20.63
N CYS A 114 9.52 -8.10 21.34
CA CYS A 114 8.07 -8.18 21.43
C CYS A 114 7.32 -7.41 20.32
N MET A 115 7.92 -6.38 19.72
CA MET A 115 7.27 -5.61 18.65
C MET A 115 7.44 -6.30 17.29
N SER A 116 6.51 -6.04 16.37
CA SER A 116 6.77 -6.30 14.96
C SER A 116 7.89 -5.37 14.46
N ILE A 117 8.65 -5.82 13.47
CA ILE A 117 9.73 -4.99 12.92
C ILE A 117 9.20 -3.72 12.26
N THR A 118 8.05 -3.78 11.59
CA THR A 118 7.41 -2.59 11.02
C THR A 118 7.06 -1.60 12.13
N SER A 119 6.43 -2.07 13.21
CA SER A 119 6.06 -1.17 14.30
C SER A 119 7.25 -0.59 15.05
N ALA A 120 8.35 -1.35 15.18
CA ALA A 120 9.59 -0.82 15.75
C ALA A 120 10.18 0.30 14.90
N PHE A 121 10.20 0.17 13.56
CA PHE A 121 10.69 1.25 12.67
C PHE A 121 9.77 2.47 12.66
N ALA A 122 8.45 2.28 12.75
CA ALA A 122 7.49 3.38 12.62
C ALA A 122 7.27 4.17 13.93
N LEU A 123 7.29 3.47 15.07
CA LEU A 123 6.95 4.04 16.38
C LEU A 123 8.16 4.20 17.30
N GLY A 124 9.33 3.70 16.88
CA GLY A 124 10.44 3.42 17.76
C GLY A 124 10.18 2.18 18.62
N PHE A 125 11.23 1.41 18.91
CA PHE A 125 11.08 0.30 19.85
C PHE A 125 10.78 0.85 21.26
N ASP A 126 9.63 0.47 21.83
CA ASP A 126 9.21 0.86 23.16
C ASP A 126 8.29 -0.23 23.75
N THR A 127 8.56 -0.66 24.98
CA THR A 127 7.82 -1.74 25.64
C THR A 127 6.36 -1.40 25.91
N LYS A 128 5.95 -0.13 25.85
CA LYS A 128 4.52 0.25 25.88
C LYS A 128 3.71 -0.32 24.71
N TYR A 129 4.39 -0.68 23.61
CA TYR A 129 3.80 -1.33 22.45
C TYR A 129 3.80 -2.86 22.54
N CYS A 130 4.21 -3.42 23.68
CA CYS A 130 4.26 -4.86 23.91
C CYS A 130 3.17 -5.31 24.87
N SER A 131 2.51 -6.41 24.53
CA SER A 131 1.40 -6.97 25.32
C SER A 131 1.85 -7.74 26.54
N HIS A 132 3.14 -7.99 26.65
CA HIS A 132 3.78 -8.65 27.77
C HIS A 132 5.25 -8.19 27.88
N PRO A 133 5.88 -8.32 29.07
CA PRO A 133 7.32 -8.08 29.22
C PRO A 133 8.12 -8.97 28.25
N THR A 134 9.25 -8.47 27.74
CA THR A 134 10.08 -9.19 26.75
C THR A 134 10.59 -10.55 27.24
N LYS A 135 10.73 -10.71 28.57
CA LYS A 135 11.17 -11.95 29.24
C LYS A 135 10.05 -12.96 29.56
N LYS A 136 8.77 -12.59 29.42
CA LYS A 136 7.63 -13.48 29.69
C LYS A 136 6.76 -13.61 28.44
N ARG A 137 6.66 -14.81 27.87
CA ARG A 137 5.87 -15.09 26.66
C ARG A 137 4.39 -15.44 26.93
N THR A 138 3.94 -15.33 28.18
CA THR A 138 2.60 -15.72 28.61
C THR A 138 1.80 -14.52 29.05
N GLY A 139 0.55 -14.46 28.60
CA GLY A 139 -0.33 -13.31 28.82
C GLY A 139 -0.41 -12.42 27.57
N CYS A 140 -1.50 -11.68 27.48
CA CYS A 140 -1.79 -10.77 26.38
C CYS A 140 -2.60 -9.60 26.94
N HIS A 141 -2.08 -8.40 26.77
CA HIS A 141 -2.72 -7.17 27.18
C HIS A 141 -2.88 -6.22 25.99
N LYS A 142 -3.72 -5.19 26.18
CA LYS A 142 -3.75 -4.03 25.31
C LYS A 142 -2.38 -3.35 25.30
N THR A 143 -2.02 -2.73 24.19
CA THR A 143 -0.78 -1.97 24.03
C THR A 143 -1.10 -0.50 23.83
N ALA A 144 -0.09 0.37 23.83
CA ALA A 144 -0.28 1.78 23.51
C ALA A 144 -0.90 1.98 22.12
N ASN A 145 -1.73 3.02 22.01
CA ASN A 145 -2.35 3.41 20.74
C ASN A 145 -1.34 4.08 19.80
N SER A 146 -1.51 3.85 18.50
CA SER A 146 -0.75 4.50 17.45
C SER A 146 -1.20 5.95 17.25
N PRO A 147 -0.27 6.92 17.11
CA PRO A 147 -0.62 8.29 16.74
C PRO A 147 -1.20 8.39 15.31
N PHE A 148 -1.00 7.37 14.47
CA PHE A 148 -1.57 7.31 13.13
C PHE A 148 -3.03 6.84 13.10
N PHE A 149 -3.53 6.22 14.16
CA PHE A 149 -4.86 5.64 14.15
C PHE A 149 -5.93 6.70 13.87
N ASN A 150 -6.66 6.53 12.77
CA ASN A 150 -7.67 7.47 12.29
C ASN A 150 -7.17 8.93 12.20
N SER A 151 -5.86 9.13 11.96
CA SER A 151 -5.28 10.46 11.84
C SER A 151 -5.59 11.09 10.47
N GLY A 152 -5.64 12.42 10.41
CA GLY A 152 -5.71 13.14 9.14
C GLY A 152 -4.46 12.89 8.29
N SER A 153 -4.57 13.01 6.97
CA SER A 153 -3.42 12.78 6.07
C SER A 153 -2.27 13.75 6.33
N SER A 154 -2.55 14.97 6.80
CA SER A 154 -1.53 15.97 7.16
C SER A 154 -0.62 15.56 8.32
N THR A 155 -1.00 14.62 9.18
CA THR A 155 -0.19 14.17 10.33
C THR A 155 1.19 13.66 9.91
N LEU A 156 1.30 12.94 8.79
CA LEU A 156 2.57 12.44 8.26
C LEU A 156 3.47 13.56 7.72
N TRP A 157 2.87 14.70 7.36
CA TRP A 157 3.51 15.82 6.66
C TRP A 157 3.81 17.01 7.55
N GLN A 158 3.49 16.92 8.85
CA GLN A 158 3.86 17.94 9.82
C GLN A 158 5.37 18.14 9.84
N GLN A 159 5.78 19.42 9.90
CA GLN A 159 7.19 19.80 9.95
C GLN A 159 7.86 19.22 11.21
N SER A 160 9.07 18.69 11.06
CA SER A 160 9.84 18.04 12.13
C SER A 160 9.12 16.82 12.78
N SER A 161 8.12 16.24 12.11
CA SER A 161 7.48 15.02 12.60
C SER A 161 8.50 13.86 12.57
N PRO A 162 8.82 13.23 13.72
CA PRO A 162 9.68 12.05 13.73
C PRO A 162 8.99 10.82 13.15
N LEU A 163 7.68 10.92 12.89
CA LEU A 163 6.81 9.83 12.49
C LEU A 163 7.10 9.41 11.04
N ARG A 164 7.37 8.11 10.87
CA ARG A 164 7.51 7.47 9.56
C ARG A 164 6.65 6.23 9.54
N LEU A 165 5.97 6.00 8.44
CA LEU A 165 5.29 4.73 8.22
C LEU A 165 6.32 3.65 7.91
N SER A 166 5.94 2.39 8.06
CA SER A 166 6.78 1.29 7.60
C SER A 166 5.97 0.11 7.11
N MET A 167 6.54 -0.64 6.16
CA MET A 167 5.89 -1.82 5.60
C MET A 167 6.93 -2.81 5.10
N MET A 168 6.61 -4.10 5.20
CA MET A 168 7.46 -5.18 4.68
C MET A 168 6.98 -5.62 3.30
N LEU A 169 7.88 -5.59 2.33
CA LEU A 169 7.65 -5.95 0.93
C LEU A 169 8.53 -7.15 0.57
N SER A 170 7.97 -8.35 0.52
CA SER A 170 8.75 -9.55 0.22
C SER A 170 7.87 -10.68 -0.34
N GLY A 171 8.52 -11.75 -0.80
CA GLY A 171 7.89 -12.98 -1.30
C GLY A 171 8.72 -14.21 -0.93
N LYS A 172 8.22 -15.42 -1.21
CA LYS A 172 9.00 -16.66 -0.99
C LYS A 172 10.11 -16.80 -2.03
N THR A 173 9.88 -16.26 -3.22
CA THR A 173 10.80 -16.24 -4.35
C THR A 173 10.89 -14.83 -4.92
N LEU A 174 11.94 -14.54 -5.70
CA LEU A 174 12.09 -13.23 -6.34
C LEU A 174 10.92 -12.96 -7.29
N ILE A 175 10.46 -13.98 -8.03
CA ILE A 175 9.32 -13.86 -8.95
C ILE A 175 8.08 -13.38 -8.21
N GLN A 176 7.73 -14.02 -7.10
CA GLN A 176 6.56 -13.61 -6.31
C GLN A 176 6.69 -12.20 -5.72
N ALA A 177 7.90 -11.79 -5.33
CA ALA A 177 8.14 -10.44 -4.85
C ALA A 177 7.96 -9.40 -5.97
N LYS A 178 8.45 -9.69 -7.18
CA LYS A 178 8.23 -8.85 -8.36
C LYS A 178 6.75 -8.77 -8.73
N GLU A 179 6.05 -9.91 -8.78
CA GLU A 179 4.60 -9.94 -9.05
C GLU A 179 3.79 -9.12 -8.04
N LEU A 180 4.19 -9.09 -6.77
CA LEU A 180 3.58 -8.24 -5.74
C LEU A 180 3.82 -6.75 -6.03
N ILE A 181 5.04 -6.39 -6.42
CA ILE A 181 5.43 -5.01 -6.77
C ILE A 181 4.64 -4.55 -8.00
N ASP A 182 4.66 -5.35 -9.07
CA ASP A 182 3.98 -5.05 -10.33
C ASP A 182 2.48 -4.89 -10.11
N ARG A 183 1.89 -5.73 -9.25
CA ARG A 183 0.48 -5.63 -8.86
C ARG A 183 0.17 -4.35 -8.09
N GLY A 184 1.09 -3.86 -7.25
CA GLY A 184 0.93 -2.59 -6.56
C GLY A 184 1.00 -1.39 -7.50
N VAL A 185 1.95 -1.41 -8.44
CA VAL A 185 2.08 -0.39 -9.50
C VAL A 185 0.85 -0.38 -10.40
N ALA A 186 0.42 -1.56 -10.87
CA ALA A 186 -0.76 -1.71 -11.73
C ALA A 186 -2.07 -1.31 -11.05
N ALA A 187 -2.09 -1.14 -9.72
CA ALA A 187 -3.26 -0.68 -8.99
C ALA A 187 -3.50 0.82 -9.19
N ASP A 188 -2.46 1.60 -9.45
CA ASP A 188 -2.52 3.05 -9.33
C ASP A 188 -3.53 3.70 -10.29
N ASN A 189 -4.35 4.59 -9.73
CA ASN A 189 -5.31 5.40 -10.48
C ASN A 189 -6.34 4.59 -11.30
N THR A 190 -6.50 3.30 -11.03
CA THR A 190 -7.41 2.40 -11.78
C THR A 190 -8.89 2.62 -11.50
N HIS A 191 -9.25 3.22 -10.36
CA HIS A 191 -10.64 3.50 -9.95
C HIS A 191 -11.60 2.31 -10.18
N PRO A 192 -11.30 1.11 -9.66
CA PRO A 192 -12.06 -0.08 -10.00
C PRO A 192 -13.44 -0.09 -9.36
N ILE A 193 -14.41 -0.67 -10.07
CA ILE A 193 -15.69 -1.11 -9.48
C ILE A 193 -15.45 -2.46 -8.81
N SER A 194 -15.69 -2.54 -7.50
CA SER A 194 -15.18 -3.67 -6.71
C SER A 194 -16.10 -4.12 -5.58
N ASN A 195 -15.75 -5.26 -4.97
CA ASN A 195 -16.44 -5.85 -3.83
C ASN A 195 -15.57 -5.85 -2.57
N ALA A 196 -16.18 -5.54 -1.42
CA ALA A 196 -15.63 -5.77 -0.10
C ALA A 196 -16.43 -6.86 0.61
N TYR A 197 -15.75 -7.92 1.05
CA TYR A 197 -16.33 -9.01 1.81
C TYR A 197 -15.87 -8.97 3.26
N LEU A 198 -16.82 -8.76 4.18
CA LEU A 198 -16.59 -8.73 5.62
C LEU A 198 -17.31 -9.91 6.25
N ILE A 199 -16.56 -10.95 6.63
CA ILE A 199 -17.12 -12.26 6.95
C ILE A 199 -17.03 -12.55 8.45
N ARG A 200 -18.15 -12.94 9.04
CA ARG A 200 -18.22 -13.63 10.32
C ARG A 200 -18.21 -15.12 10.08
N THR A 201 -17.38 -15.84 10.84
CA THR A 201 -17.20 -17.29 10.67
C THR A 201 -17.71 -18.06 11.88
N HIS A 202 -17.64 -19.39 11.80
CA HIS A 202 -17.94 -20.28 12.92
C HIS A 202 -16.90 -20.19 14.05
N ASP A 203 -15.72 -19.63 13.79
CA ASP A 203 -14.71 -19.37 14.81
C ASP A 203 -15.05 -18.06 15.54
N ALA A 204 -15.79 -18.21 16.64
CA ALA A 204 -16.25 -17.08 17.46
C ALA A 204 -15.08 -16.26 18.04
N ALA A 205 -13.99 -16.92 18.41
CA ALA A 205 -12.81 -16.25 18.97
C ALA A 205 -12.13 -15.37 17.92
N ARG A 206 -12.09 -15.82 16.67
CA ARG A 206 -11.49 -15.06 15.56
C ARG A 206 -12.45 -14.13 14.83
N SER A 207 -13.73 -14.17 15.16
CA SER A 207 -14.76 -13.33 14.57
C SER A 207 -15.14 -12.14 15.44
N THR A 208 -14.36 -11.74 16.45
CA THR A 208 -14.70 -10.64 17.37
C THR A 208 -14.97 -9.29 16.69
N ARG A 209 -14.45 -9.08 15.47
CA ARG A 209 -14.69 -7.88 14.65
C ARG A 209 -16.07 -7.84 13.97
N TRP A 210 -16.87 -8.91 14.02
CA TRP A 210 -18.14 -9.00 13.29
C TRP A 210 -19.13 -7.86 13.56
N PRO A 211 -19.25 -7.27 14.79
CA PRO A 211 -20.19 -6.17 15.00
C PRO A 211 -19.81 -4.94 14.17
N ILE A 212 -18.51 -4.62 14.08
CA ILE A 212 -17.98 -3.55 13.24
C ILE A 212 -18.27 -3.85 11.76
N PHE A 213 -18.10 -5.10 11.34
CA PHE A 213 -18.35 -5.52 9.96
C PHE A 213 -19.81 -5.31 9.56
N LYS A 214 -20.74 -5.76 10.40
CA LYS A 214 -22.17 -5.58 10.16
C LYS A 214 -22.53 -4.10 10.12
N GLN A 215 -22.15 -3.34 11.16
CA GLN A 215 -22.46 -1.92 11.25
C GLN A 215 -21.92 -1.14 10.06
N PHE A 216 -20.68 -1.40 9.64
CA PHE A 216 -20.10 -0.74 8.47
C PHE A 216 -20.84 -1.11 7.18
N SER A 217 -21.18 -2.38 6.99
CA SER A 217 -21.97 -2.80 5.83
C SER A 217 -23.35 -2.14 5.79
N ASP A 218 -24.02 -1.99 6.94
CA ASP A 218 -25.34 -1.35 7.04
C ASP A 218 -25.27 0.15 6.69
N LEU A 219 -24.20 0.84 7.09
CA LEU A 219 -24.01 2.28 6.86
C LEU A 219 -23.42 2.61 5.47
N TRP A 220 -22.50 1.78 4.99
CA TRP A 220 -21.76 2.04 3.76
C TRP A 220 -22.42 1.40 2.54
N GLY A 221 -22.88 0.15 2.68
CA GLY A 221 -23.62 -0.61 1.68
C GLY A 221 -23.00 -0.56 0.28
N ASP A 222 -23.86 -0.28 -0.71
CA ASP A 222 -23.49 -0.14 -2.11
C ASP A 222 -23.14 1.33 -2.42
N ARG A 223 -21.88 1.58 -2.80
CA ARG A 223 -21.40 2.88 -3.32
C ARG A 223 -21.00 2.73 -4.79
N LYS A 224 -20.79 3.88 -5.46
CA LYS A 224 -20.45 3.95 -6.89
C LYS A 224 -19.34 2.98 -7.32
N ASP A 225 -18.26 2.90 -6.53
CA ASP A 225 -17.05 2.15 -6.89
C ASP A 225 -16.81 0.92 -5.97
N LEU A 226 -17.63 0.75 -4.92
CA LEU A 226 -17.45 -0.33 -3.94
C LEU A 226 -18.78 -0.85 -3.41
N ARG A 227 -18.95 -2.17 -3.49
CA ARG A 227 -20.05 -2.92 -2.88
C ARG A 227 -19.59 -3.60 -1.59
N VAL A 228 -20.05 -3.13 -0.43
CA VAL A 228 -19.71 -3.72 0.88
C VAL A 228 -20.73 -4.80 1.26
N GLN A 229 -20.24 -6.01 1.50
CA GLN A 229 -21.04 -7.19 1.82
C GLN A 229 -20.60 -7.78 3.16
N TYR A 230 -21.48 -7.68 4.15
CA TYR A 230 -21.39 -8.50 5.36
C TYR A 230 -21.97 -9.89 5.13
N ILE A 231 -21.20 -10.93 5.45
CA ILE A 231 -21.62 -12.34 5.36
C ILE A 231 -21.53 -12.96 6.76
N ASP A 232 -22.66 -13.44 7.28
CA ASP A 232 -22.72 -14.19 8.54
C ASP A 232 -22.77 -15.69 8.28
N ASP A 233 -21.61 -16.33 8.27
CA ASP A 233 -21.45 -17.76 7.98
C ASP A 233 -21.10 -18.57 9.24
N ARG A 234 -21.59 -18.12 10.41
CA ARG A 234 -21.23 -18.71 11.72
C ARG A 234 -21.68 -20.16 11.89
N TRP A 235 -22.66 -20.62 11.11
CA TRP A 235 -23.24 -21.95 11.23
C TRP A 235 -22.57 -22.98 10.31
N ASN A 236 -21.82 -22.51 9.31
CA ASN A 236 -21.09 -23.36 8.38
C ASN A 236 -19.72 -23.71 8.96
N LYS A 237 -19.54 -24.97 9.38
CA LYS A 237 -18.29 -25.41 10.03
C LYS A 237 -17.24 -25.94 9.06
N THR A 238 -17.62 -26.22 7.81
CA THR A 238 -16.77 -26.97 6.86
C THR A 238 -16.35 -26.16 5.65
N SER A 239 -17.02 -25.05 5.34
CA SER A 239 -16.72 -24.23 4.16
C SER A 239 -16.95 -22.72 4.40
N THR A 240 -16.51 -22.18 5.53
CA THR A 240 -16.58 -20.72 5.72
C THR A 240 -15.59 -19.97 4.83
N GLN A 241 -16.07 -19.45 3.71
CA GLN A 241 -15.28 -18.70 2.74
C GLN A 241 -16.15 -18.03 1.68
N ILE A 242 -15.58 -17.02 1.04
CA ILE A 242 -15.95 -16.70 -0.34
C ILE A 242 -15.12 -17.54 -1.31
N LYS A 243 -15.78 -18.11 -2.32
CA LYS A 243 -15.16 -18.95 -3.34
C LYS A 243 -15.60 -18.47 -4.73
N ASN A 244 -14.69 -18.53 -5.70
CA ASN A 244 -14.94 -18.14 -7.09
C ASN A 244 -15.53 -16.72 -7.24
N LYS A 245 -15.23 -15.81 -6.30
CA LYS A 245 -15.68 -14.42 -6.37
C LYS A 245 -14.73 -13.60 -7.23
N GLN A 246 -15.27 -12.57 -7.87
CA GLN A 246 -14.58 -11.70 -8.80
C GLN A 246 -14.52 -10.28 -8.25
N ASN A 247 -13.60 -9.47 -8.80
CA ASN A 247 -13.46 -8.04 -8.50
C ASN A 247 -13.34 -7.77 -7.00
N ILE A 248 -12.59 -8.60 -6.27
CA ILE A 248 -12.42 -8.43 -4.83
C ILE A 248 -11.37 -7.36 -4.59
N MET A 249 -11.75 -6.32 -3.84
CA MET A 249 -10.82 -5.32 -3.34
C MET A 249 -10.55 -5.48 -1.85
N PHE A 250 -11.54 -5.90 -1.06
CA PHE A 250 -11.34 -6.14 0.37
C PHE A 250 -11.89 -7.50 0.79
N TYR A 251 -11.11 -8.25 1.57
CA TYR A 251 -11.57 -9.48 2.20
C TYR A 251 -11.11 -9.57 3.66
N HIS A 252 -11.99 -9.26 4.61
CA HIS A 252 -11.73 -9.40 6.05
C HIS A 252 -12.51 -10.57 6.65
N THR A 253 -11.82 -11.43 7.40
CA THR A 253 -12.42 -12.63 7.99
C THR A 253 -11.72 -13.03 9.31
N GLY A 254 -12.06 -14.20 9.85
CA GLY A 254 -11.41 -14.81 11.01
C GLY A 254 -11.50 -16.34 11.00
N LEU A 255 -10.39 -17.02 10.74
CA LEU A 255 -10.19 -18.47 10.86
C LEU A 255 -8.70 -18.73 11.10
N THR A 256 -8.34 -19.90 11.64
CA THR A 256 -6.93 -20.32 11.68
C THR A 256 -6.36 -20.58 10.29
N HIS A 257 -7.20 -21.03 9.35
CA HIS A 257 -6.90 -21.25 7.95
C HIS A 257 -8.11 -20.81 7.13
N VAL A 258 -7.92 -19.86 6.24
CA VAL A 258 -8.99 -19.41 5.34
C VAL A 258 -8.95 -20.29 4.10
N PRO A 259 -10.02 -21.03 3.78
CA PRO A 259 -10.01 -21.91 2.63
C PRO A 259 -10.25 -21.12 1.32
N ALA A 260 -9.98 -21.78 0.19
CA ALA A 260 -10.21 -21.31 -1.19
C ALA A 260 -9.73 -19.89 -1.55
N ILE A 261 -8.79 -19.32 -0.80
CA ILE A 261 -8.24 -17.98 -1.08
C ILE A 261 -7.73 -17.84 -2.52
N LYS A 262 -7.20 -18.92 -3.12
CA LYS A 262 -6.68 -18.96 -4.50
C LYS A 262 -7.74 -19.10 -5.59
N THR A 263 -8.99 -19.37 -5.23
CA THR A 263 -10.09 -19.53 -6.19
C THR A 263 -10.74 -18.20 -6.57
N ASN A 264 -10.44 -17.16 -5.79
CA ASN A 264 -11.00 -15.84 -5.97
C ASN A 264 -10.10 -14.99 -6.86
N HIS A 265 -10.70 -14.04 -7.55
CA HIS A 265 -9.96 -13.04 -8.32
C HIS A 265 -9.93 -11.70 -7.56
N TYR A 266 -8.74 -11.36 -7.08
CA TYR A 266 -8.45 -10.09 -6.42
C TYR A 266 -7.95 -9.08 -7.44
N LEU A 267 -8.40 -7.84 -7.29
CA LEU A 267 -7.94 -6.74 -8.13
C LEU A 267 -6.54 -6.27 -7.70
N ALA A 268 -5.82 -5.63 -8.62
CA ALA A 268 -4.63 -4.87 -8.25
C ALA A 268 -5.00 -3.81 -7.19
N GLY A 269 -4.26 -3.78 -6.10
CA GLY A 269 -4.53 -2.96 -4.92
C GLY A 269 -5.34 -3.65 -3.83
N ALA A 270 -5.80 -4.90 -4.03
CA ALA A 270 -6.63 -5.58 -3.06
C ALA A 270 -5.94 -5.80 -1.72
N ILE A 271 -6.75 -5.80 -0.67
CA ILE A 271 -6.38 -5.94 0.74
C ILE A 271 -7.14 -7.12 1.32
N ALA A 272 -6.45 -8.07 1.95
CA ALA A 272 -7.11 -9.18 2.63
C ALA A 272 -6.44 -9.55 3.95
N ASP A 273 -7.26 -9.71 4.98
CA ASP A 273 -6.82 -9.92 6.35
C ASP A 273 -7.69 -10.95 7.06
N HIS A 274 -7.03 -11.75 7.89
CA HIS A 274 -7.70 -12.68 8.77
C HIS A 274 -7.23 -12.48 10.20
N LEU A 275 -8.18 -12.40 11.11
CA LEU A 275 -7.88 -12.36 12.52
C LEU A 275 -7.47 -13.77 12.94
N THR A 276 -6.19 -13.96 13.22
CA THR A 276 -5.66 -15.18 13.80
C THR A 276 -4.38 -14.85 14.56
N SER A 277 -4.02 -15.69 15.53
CA SER A 277 -2.77 -15.49 16.25
C SER A 277 -1.57 -15.84 15.39
N THR A 278 -0.44 -15.15 15.58
CA THR A 278 0.80 -15.46 14.87
C THR A 278 0.74 -15.38 13.34
N GLY A 279 -0.29 -14.73 12.78
CA GLY A 279 -0.46 -14.59 11.32
C GLY A 279 0.68 -13.82 10.65
N GLY A 280 1.36 -12.93 11.39
CA GLY A 280 2.54 -12.20 10.93
C GLY A 280 3.88 -12.91 11.18
N MET A 281 3.88 -14.13 11.74
CA MET A 281 5.13 -14.84 12.07
C MET A 281 5.79 -15.46 10.83
N GLY A 282 6.46 -14.63 10.04
CA GLY A 282 7.27 -15.05 8.89
C GLY A 282 6.44 -15.65 7.75
N ILE A 283 7.12 -16.41 6.88
CA ILE A 283 6.56 -16.96 5.65
C ILE A 283 6.36 -18.49 5.69
N GLU A 284 6.89 -19.16 6.72
CA GLU A 284 6.85 -20.61 6.86
C GLU A 284 5.42 -21.15 6.98
N ASN A 285 5.17 -22.30 6.36
CA ASN A 285 3.84 -22.93 6.33
C ASN A 285 3.65 -23.87 7.52
N SER A 286 3.67 -23.32 8.73
CA SER A 286 3.48 -24.07 9.98
C SER A 286 2.49 -23.37 10.92
N GLY A 287 1.66 -24.15 11.61
CA GLY A 287 0.67 -23.64 12.54
C GLY A 287 -0.51 -22.98 11.83
N GLN A 288 -0.92 -21.80 12.28
CA GLN A 288 -2.00 -21.02 11.66
C GLN A 288 -1.49 -20.32 10.39
N MET A 289 -2.42 -20.09 9.45
CA MET A 289 -2.17 -19.42 8.17
C MET A 289 -1.43 -18.09 8.37
N LYS A 290 -0.38 -17.87 7.56
CA LYS A 290 0.37 -16.62 7.57
C LYS A 290 -0.28 -15.60 6.65
N ALA A 291 -0.19 -14.32 7.02
CA ALA A 291 -0.66 -13.20 6.20
C ALA A 291 -0.04 -13.22 4.79
N PHE A 292 1.20 -13.70 4.66
CA PHE A 292 1.87 -13.88 3.35
C PHE A 292 1.09 -14.79 2.37
N ARG A 293 0.26 -15.71 2.87
CA ARG A 293 -0.57 -16.58 2.00
C ARG A 293 -1.59 -15.77 1.20
N TRP A 294 -2.01 -14.60 1.70
CA TRP A 294 -2.84 -13.66 0.95
C TRP A 294 -2.09 -13.07 -0.23
N LEU A 295 -0.84 -12.62 -0.02
CA LEU A 295 -0.01 -12.06 -1.10
C LEU A 295 0.22 -13.07 -2.24
N GLU A 296 0.43 -14.34 -1.88
CA GLU A 296 0.53 -15.46 -2.84
C GLU A 296 -0.79 -15.79 -3.55
N ALA A 297 -1.93 -15.42 -2.96
CA ALA A 297 -3.25 -15.57 -3.57
C ALA A 297 -3.61 -14.41 -4.50
N GLY A 298 -2.77 -13.37 -4.58
CA GLY A 298 -2.95 -12.27 -5.52
C GLY A 298 -3.46 -10.96 -4.91
N VAL A 299 -3.47 -10.80 -3.58
CA VAL A 299 -3.72 -9.46 -2.99
C VAL A 299 -2.44 -8.63 -2.89
N THR A 300 -2.59 -7.31 -2.86
CA THR A 300 -1.48 -6.35 -2.79
C THR A 300 -1.05 -6.07 -1.34
N GLY A 301 -1.95 -6.22 -0.37
CA GLY A 301 -1.64 -5.99 1.05
C GLY A 301 -2.30 -6.99 1.99
N SER A 302 -1.62 -7.24 3.10
CA SER A 302 -2.12 -8.02 4.23
C SER A 302 -1.49 -7.57 5.55
N TYR A 303 -2.05 -8.04 6.65
CA TYR A 303 -1.63 -7.75 8.00
C TYR A 303 -1.74 -9.00 8.90
N GLY A 304 -0.81 -9.16 9.84
CA GLY A 304 -0.89 -10.22 10.83
C GLY A 304 -0.09 -9.94 12.11
N ALA A 305 -0.58 -10.45 13.24
CA ALA A 305 0.12 -10.31 14.51
C ALA A 305 1.35 -11.24 14.60
N VAL A 306 2.47 -10.74 15.12
CA VAL A 306 3.72 -11.49 15.33
C VAL A 306 3.83 -12.10 16.75
N VAL A 307 2.87 -11.76 17.60
CA VAL A 307 2.64 -12.25 18.98
C VAL A 307 1.16 -12.63 19.09
N GLU A 308 0.81 -13.48 20.06
CA GLU A 308 -0.57 -13.82 20.39
C GLU A 308 -1.38 -12.56 20.78
N PRO A 309 -2.40 -12.16 19.99
CA PRO A 309 -3.10 -10.90 20.20
C PRO A 309 -4.35 -11.02 21.07
N CYS A 310 -4.78 -12.24 21.46
CA CYS A 310 -5.99 -12.50 22.25
C CYS A 310 -7.27 -11.86 21.72
N ASN A 311 -7.36 -11.74 20.41
CA ASN A 311 -8.53 -11.24 19.68
C ASN A 311 -9.00 -9.83 20.09
N TYR A 312 -8.12 -9.02 20.70
CA TYR A 312 -8.35 -7.58 20.88
C TYR A 312 -8.53 -6.94 19.51
N ILE A 313 -9.73 -6.41 19.24
CA ILE A 313 -10.10 -5.85 17.94
C ILE A 313 -9.20 -4.66 17.55
N GLU A 314 -8.69 -3.94 18.54
CA GLU A 314 -7.81 -2.78 18.39
C GLU A 314 -6.45 -3.15 17.76
N LYS A 315 -6.05 -4.42 17.86
CA LYS A 315 -4.81 -4.95 17.28
C LYS A 315 -4.95 -5.42 15.83
N PHE A 316 -6.11 -5.19 15.20
CA PHE A 316 -6.37 -5.61 13.82
C PHE A 316 -6.96 -4.45 12.99
N PRO A 317 -6.86 -4.51 11.65
CA PRO A 317 -7.40 -3.48 10.78
C PRO A 317 -8.90 -3.29 11.00
N ASN A 318 -9.28 -2.06 11.30
CA ASN A 318 -10.67 -1.62 11.37
C ASN A 318 -11.16 -1.23 9.96
N PRO A 319 -12.11 -1.97 9.35
CA PRO A 319 -12.59 -1.64 8.01
C PRO A 319 -13.31 -0.29 7.93
N GLN A 320 -13.86 0.23 9.04
CA GLN A 320 -14.48 1.56 9.08
C GLN A 320 -13.48 2.70 8.87
N VAL A 321 -12.18 2.44 9.07
CA VAL A 321 -11.10 3.40 8.82
C VAL A 321 -10.35 3.02 7.54
N LEU A 322 -9.96 1.75 7.40
CA LEU A 322 -9.17 1.26 6.27
C LEU A 322 -9.81 1.55 4.91
N ILE A 323 -11.09 1.15 4.77
CA ILE A 323 -11.78 1.21 3.48
C ILE A 323 -12.01 2.67 3.07
N PRO A 324 -12.59 3.55 3.92
CA PRO A 324 -12.73 4.96 3.56
C PRO A 324 -11.39 5.64 3.28
N SER A 325 -10.35 5.45 4.11
CA SER A 325 -9.01 6.00 3.86
C SER A 325 -8.51 5.66 2.46
N TYR A 326 -8.59 4.38 2.08
CA TYR A 326 -8.08 3.93 0.79
C TYR A 326 -8.89 4.47 -0.40
N LEU A 327 -10.22 4.53 -0.27
CA LEU A 327 -11.11 5.13 -1.27
C LEU A 327 -10.93 6.65 -1.38
N TYR A 328 -10.49 7.32 -0.32
CA TYR A 328 -10.23 8.76 -0.31
C TYR A 328 -8.82 9.14 -0.80
N GLY A 329 -8.04 8.19 -1.31
CA GLY A 329 -6.79 8.47 -2.03
C GLY A 329 -5.51 8.24 -1.22
N ASP A 330 -5.60 7.76 0.02
CA ASP A 330 -4.44 7.28 0.76
C ASP A 330 -3.76 6.13 -0.01
N SER A 331 -2.43 6.02 0.09
CA SER A 331 -1.75 4.78 -0.33
C SER A 331 -2.09 3.62 0.60
N LEU A 332 -1.79 2.40 0.16
CA LEU A 332 -2.04 1.18 0.93
C LEU A 332 -1.42 1.25 2.33
N VAL A 333 -0.18 1.75 2.45
CA VAL A 333 0.50 1.88 3.76
C VAL A 333 -0.15 2.93 4.66
N GLU A 334 -0.59 4.06 4.11
CA GLU A 334 -1.29 5.11 4.86
C GLU A 334 -2.63 4.59 5.40
N ALA A 335 -3.42 3.94 4.55
CA ALA A 335 -4.70 3.37 4.94
C ALA A 335 -4.54 2.29 6.02
N TYR A 336 -3.54 1.42 5.90
CA TYR A 336 -3.25 0.39 6.90
C TYR A 336 -2.87 0.97 8.25
N TRP A 337 -1.91 1.89 8.29
CA TRP A 337 -1.44 2.50 9.53
C TRP A 337 -2.53 3.31 10.23
N LYS A 338 -3.44 3.93 9.47
CA LYS A 338 -4.64 4.58 10.03
C LYS A 338 -5.63 3.58 10.61
N SER A 339 -5.68 2.36 10.08
CA SER A 339 -6.73 1.38 10.44
C SER A 339 -6.48 0.56 11.70
N VAL A 340 -5.25 0.47 12.20
CA VAL A 340 -4.90 -0.36 13.36
C VAL A 340 -4.59 0.53 14.56
N GLN A 341 -5.43 0.43 15.60
CA GLN A 341 -5.29 1.29 16.79
C GLN A 341 -4.07 0.90 17.63
N GLN A 342 -3.80 -0.39 17.78
CA GLN A 342 -2.72 -0.96 18.61
C GLN A 342 -1.79 -1.83 17.76
N PRO A 343 -0.98 -1.24 16.86
CA PRO A 343 -0.20 -1.99 15.88
C PRO A 343 1.13 -2.53 16.42
N GLY A 344 1.46 -2.33 17.70
CA GLY A 344 2.79 -2.65 18.26
C GLY A 344 3.33 -4.04 17.92
N GLU A 345 2.45 -5.03 17.89
CA GLU A 345 2.76 -6.44 17.61
C GLU A 345 2.22 -6.89 16.25
N GLY A 346 1.90 -5.93 15.37
CA GLY A 346 1.28 -6.14 14.06
C GLY A 346 2.25 -5.92 12.91
N LEU A 347 2.38 -6.89 12.01
CA LEU A 347 3.22 -6.80 10.83
C LEU A 347 2.37 -6.38 9.62
N PHE A 348 2.71 -5.24 9.03
CA PHE A 348 2.14 -4.78 7.76
C PHE A 348 2.97 -5.32 6.60
N ILE A 349 2.33 -6.04 5.67
CA ILE A 349 3.01 -6.63 4.51
C ILE A 349 2.31 -6.30 3.19
N GLY A 350 3.06 -6.06 2.12
CA GLY A 350 2.50 -5.75 0.81
C GLY A 350 3.29 -4.69 0.04
N GLU A 351 2.68 -4.19 -1.03
CA GLU A 351 3.21 -3.07 -1.81
C GLU A 351 2.65 -1.74 -1.28
N PRO A 352 3.48 -0.88 -0.66
CA PRO A 352 3.00 0.18 0.20
C PRO A 352 2.42 1.38 -0.55
N LEU A 353 2.89 1.66 -1.77
CA LEU A 353 2.49 2.87 -2.51
C LEU A 353 1.24 2.66 -3.38
N ALA A 354 0.72 1.43 -3.50
CA ALA A 354 -0.48 1.11 -4.29
C ALA A 354 -1.62 2.06 -3.93
N ARG A 355 -2.20 2.73 -4.94
CA ARG A 355 -3.23 3.76 -4.75
C ARG A 355 -4.32 3.73 -5.84
N PRO A 356 -5.31 2.83 -5.73
CA PRO A 356 -6.36 2.66 -6.75
C PRO A 356 -7.23 3.89 -6.98
N TRP A 357 -7.54 4.64 -5.93
CA TRP A 357 -8.45 5.80 -5.98
C TRP A 357 -7.72 7.13 -5.80
N ASN A 358 -6.61 7.31 -6.50
CA ASN A 358 -5.93 8.60 -6.57
C ASN A 358 -6.90 9.70 -7.04
N ARG A 359 -7.11 10.77 -6.26
CA ARG A 359 -8.07 11.83 -6.61
C ARG A 359 -7.47 12.94 -7.47
N THR A 360 -6.45 12.60 -8.25
CA THR A 360 -5.78 13.48 -9.21
C THR A 360 -5.88 12.90 -10.61
N LYS A 361 -6.44 13.68 -11.54
CA LYS A 361 -6.50 13.34 -12.97
C LYS A 361 -5.55 14.22 -13.76
N ILE A 362 -4.75 13.58 -14.59
CA ILE A 362 -3.75 14.24 -15.44
C ILE A 362 -4.12 13.92 -16.89
N ALA A 363 -4.17 14.93 -17.74
CA ALA A 363 -4.45 14.76 -19.16
C ALA A 363 -3.84 15.91 -19.97
N PHE A 364 -3.58 15.67 -21.25
CA PHE A 364 -3.31 16.75 -22.19
C PHE A 364 -4.61 17.27 -22.82
N ASP A 365 -4.62 18.57 -23.06
CA ASP A 365 -5.56 19.30 -23.92
C ASP A 365 -4.70 20.10 -24.90
N ASP A 366 -4.52 19.57 -26.12
CA ASP A 366 -3.47 19.94 -27.06
C ASP A 366 -2.06 19.94 -26.41
N GLU A 367 -1.35 21.08 -26.45
CA GLU A 367 -0.03 21.23 -25.83
C GLU A 367 -0.10 21.57 -24.33
N THR A 368 -1.30 21.68 -23.76
CA THR A 368 -1.50 22.08 -22.37
C THR A 368 -1.68 20.84 -21.47
N LEU A 369 -0.80 20.70 -20.47
CA LEU A 369 -0.99 19.71 -19.42
C LEU A 369 -2.04 20.23 -18.43
N ILE A 370 -3.08 19.43 -18.22
CA ILE A 370 -4.17 19.70 -17.28
C ILE A 370 -4.09 18.74 -16.11
N ILE A 371 -3.90 19.28 -14.91
CA ILE A 371 -3.98 18.55 -13.64
C ILE A 371 -5.27 18.98 -12.93
N ARG A 372 -6.14 18.02 -12.64
CA ARG A 372 -7.36 18.23 -11.84
C ARG A 372 -7.21 17.44 -10.55
N SER A 373 -7.10 18.12 -9.41
CA SER A 373 -6.86 17.45 -8.14
C SER A 373 -7.87 17.85 -7.06
N GLN A 374 -8.37 16.85 -6.33
CA GLN A 374 -9.12 17.03 -5.07
C GLN A 374 -8.24 16.81 -3.83
N GLU A 375 -6.95 16.56 -4.03
CA GLU A 375 -5.98 16.25 -2.97
C GLU A 375 -5.30 17.51 -2.42
N LEU A 376 -5.58 18.68 -3.00
CA LEU A 376 -4.94 19.95 -2.67
C LEU A 376 -5.83 20.77 -1.74
N ASP A 377 -5.22 21.42 -0.77
CA ASP A 377 -5.88 22.32 0.19
C ASP A 377 -6.37 23.61 -0.52
N PRO A 378 -7.68 23.95 -0.47
CA PRO A 378 -8.25 25.16 -1.06
C PRO A 378 -7.77 26.46 -0.42
N ASP A 379 -7.29 26.42 0.82
CA ASP A 379 -6.82 27.60 1.56
C ASP A 379 -5.34 27.91 1.26
N LYS A 380 -4.68 27.08 0.45
CA LYS A 380 -3.28 27.24 0.05
C LYS A 380 -3.14 27.73 -1.38
N SER A 381 -2.01 28.37 -1.64
CA SER A 381 -1.58 28.79 -2.97
C SER A 381 -0.45 27.91 -3.48
N TYR A 382 -0.42 27.66 -4.79
CA TYR A 382 0.51 26.71 -5.39
C TYR A 382 1.36 27.31 -6.51
N ARG A 383 2.49 26.66 -6.78
CA ARG A 383 3.36 26.86 -7.93
C ARG A 383 3.70 25.50 -8.56
N VAL A 384 4.11 25.51 -9.82
CA VAL A 384 4.56 24.30 -10.52
C VAL A 384 6.02 24.45 -10.92
N GLU A 385 6.77 23.39 -10.75
CA GLU A 385 8.09 23.21 -11.36
C GLU A 385 8.06 22.00 -12.29
N ALA A 386 8.93 22.00 -13.30
CA ALA A 386 9.10 20.93 -14.26
C ALA A 386 10.56 20.47 -14.28
N GLN A 387 10.76 19.19 -14.57
CA GLN A 387 12.06 18.55 -14.72
C GLN A 387 12.04 17.76 -16.02
N GLN A 388 13.01 18.00 -16.91
CA GLN A 388 13.01 17.33 -18.23
C GLN A 388 13.22 15.83 -18.12
N ASP A 389 14.13 15.41 -17.25
CA ASP A 389 14.44 14.04 -16.89
C ASP A 389 14.96 14.01 -15.43
N GLU A 390 15.22 12.83 -14.88
CA GLU A 390 15.68 12.67 -13.49
C GLU A 390 16.99 13.41 -13.16
N SER A 391 17.85 13.67 -14.16
CA SER A 391 19.14 14.32 -13.98
C SER A 391 19.08 15.85 -14.05
N ALA A 392 18.02 16.40 -14.64
CA ALA A 392 17.86 17.83 -14.83
C ALA A 392 17.44 18.56 -13.53
N SER A 393 17.70 19.87 -13.44
CA SER A 393 17.20 20.68 -12.32
C SER A 393 15.71 20.97 -12.45
N TRP A 394 15.01 21.06 -11.32
CA TRP A 394 13.62 21.54 -11.26
C TRP A 394 13.55 23.03 -11.60
N LEU A 395 12.78 23.39 -12.63
CA LEU A 395 12.60 24.77 -13.08
C LEU A 395 11.14 25.21 -12.94
N LYS A 396 10.92 26.41 -12.43
CA LYS A 396 9.59 27.00 -12.32
C LYS A 396 8.97 27.19 -13.71
N VAL A 397 7.74 26.71 -13.89
CA VAL A 397 6.99 26.85 -15.15
C VAL A 397 5.76 27.75 -14.96
N LYS A 398 5.29 28.32 -16.06
CA LYS A 398 4.04 29.10 -16.09
C LYS A 398 2.86 28.14 -15.97
N ALA A 399 1.98 28.38 -15.01
CA ALA A 399 0.76 27.60 -14.82
C ALA A 399 -0.41 28.52 -14.45
N LYS A 400 -1.61 28.20 -14.95
CA LYS A 400 -2.87 28.84 -14.56
C LYS A 400 -3.58 27.95 -13.53
N PHE A 401 -4.07 28.56 -12.45
CA PHE A 401 -4.74 27.86 -11.35
C PHE A 401 -6.19 28.34 -11.26
N LYS A 402 -7.14 27.41 -11.21
CA LYS A 402 -8.58 27.73 -11.07
C LYS A 402 -9.27 26.71 -10.19
N TRP A 403 -9.85 27.17 -9.09
CA TRP A 403 -10.74 26.34 -8.26
C TRP A 403 -12.12 26.20 -8.91
N ARG A 404 -12.67 24.99 -8.88
CA ARG A 404 -14.05 24.69 -9.21
C ARG A 404 -14.60 23.76 -8.13
N LYS A 405 -15.41 24.30 -7.21
CA LYS A 405 -15.73 23.63 -5.94
C LYS A 405 -14.42 23.23 -5.25
N GLU A 406 -14.30 21.99 -4.78
CA GLU A 406 -13.10 21.45 -4.12
C GLU A 406 -12.06 20.86 -5.10
N ILE A 407 -12.14 21.20 -6.39
CA ILE A 407 -11.19 20.70 -7.40
C ILE A 407 -10.30 21.85 -7.87
N LEU A 408 -8.99 21.72 -7.69
CA LEU A 408 -8.03 22.63 -8.31
C LEU A 408 -7.73 22.16 -9.74
N HIS A 409 -7.96 23.05 -10.70
CA HIS A 409 -7.51 22.89 -12.07
C HIS A 409 -6.21 23.66 -12.27
N ILE A 410 -5.15 22.95 -12.64
CA ILE A 410 -3.85 23.52 -13.01
C ILE A 410 -3.64 23.28 -14.50
N ALA A 411 -3.39 24.34 -15.26
CA ALA A 411 -3.13 24.28 -16.69
C ALA A 411 -1.73 24.81 -17.00
N ILE A 412 -0.88 23.96 -17.56
CA ILE A 412 0.51 24.26 -17.88
C ILE A 412 0.64 24.24 -19.41
N PRO A 413 0.63 25.41 -20.08
CA PRO A 413 0.70 25.48 -21.54
C PRO A 413 2.09 25.06 -22.04
N GLN A 414 2.13 24.50 -23.24
CA GLN A 414 3.36 24.02 -23.90
C GLN A 414 4.19 23.08 -23.02
N ALA A 415 3.50 22.16 -22.34
CA ALA A 415 4.11 21.22 -21.42
C ALA A 415 4.85 20.12 -22.19
N THR A 416 6.18 20.09 -22.09
CA THR A 416 7.05 19.12 -22.77
C THR A 416 7.94 18.30 -21.84
N ALA A 417 7.90 18.56 -20.54
CA ALA A 417 8.75 17.88 -19.56
C ALA A 417 8.20 16.51 -19.18
N GLN A 418 9.07 15.59 -18.76
CA GLN A 418 8.65 14.26 -18.31
C GLN A 418 8.10 14.27 -16.88
N ARG A 419 8.50 15.24 -16.06
CA ARG A 419 8.10 15.32 -14.64
C ARG A 419 7.66 16.73 -14.27
N TYR A 420 6.63 16.81 -13.45
CA TYR A 420 6.11 18.04 -12.86
C TYR A 420 5.92 17.84 -11.37
N ARG A 421 6.14 18.90 -10.59
CA ARG A 421 5.76 18.92 -9.18
C ARG A 421 4.97 20.16 -8.83
N VAL A 422 3.86 19.96 -8.14
CA VAL A 422 3.05 21.02 -7.54
C VAL A 422 3.61 21.25 -6.14
N LEU A 423 3.84 22.50 -5.80
CA LEU A 423 4.39 22.91 -4.51
C LEU A 423 3.52 23.99 -3.90
N GLU A 424 3.32 23.91 -2.58
CA GLU A 424 2.76 25.01 -1.82
C GLU A 424 3.71 26.23 -1.89
N LYS A 425 3.14 27.41 -2.05
CA LYS A 425 3.87 28.67 -1.89
C LYS A 425 4.05 28.90 -0.39
N LYS A 426 5.29 29.18 0.01
CA LYS A 426 5.60 29.68 1.34
C LYS A 426 5.06 31.08 1.55
#